data_AF-A0A495UPD5-F1
#
_entry.id   AF-A0A495UPD5-F1
#
_cell.length_a   1.000
_cell.length_b   1.000
_cell.length_c   1.000
_cell.angle_alpha   90.00
_cell.angle_beta   90.00
_cell.angle_gamma   90.00
#
_symmetry.space_group_name_H-M   'P 1'
#
loop_
_entity.id
_entity.type
_entity.pdbx_description
1 polymer ?
#
loop_
_entity_poly.entity_id
_entity_poly.type
_entity_poly.pdbx_seq_one_letter_code
_entity_poly.pdbx_strand_id
1 'polypeptide(L)'
;MRTLSRRCRSLLVVPLVLAGLHVRADCPGSARLEEALVLVGTVHPVLIAEGSAHAETQKQRDWKAVLSLGYDTNTTFETGEAGGRAALRVEIPLWDRANQIEKAKARATLVAKEDNARVSLLGDIQSLCELSSQVKALDTLRLFTRDRLEYRQERVTQGLDPAESLWREAESMQRAEHDWQRESGKLDALRLTLARRYGGEEWSRLQALLTAMTN
;
A
#
# COMPACT_ATOMS: atom_id res chain seq x y z
N MET A 1 -57.02 20.72 -43.17
CA MET A 1 -56.06 19.64 -43.47
C MET A 1 -54.75 19.93 -42.74
N ARG A 2 -54.31 18.98 -41.88
CA ARG A 2 -52.94 18.77 -41.32
C ARG A 2 -52.37 19.91 -40.45
N THR A 3 -52.47 19.93 -39.11
CA THR A 3 -51.86 19.12 -38.03
C THR A 3 -50.32 18.98 -38.04
N LEU A 4 -49.73 19.31 -36.87
CA LEU A 4 -48.40 18.92 -36.32
C LEU A 4 -47.19 19.68 -36.91
N SER A 5 -46.10 19.97 -36.20
CA SER A 5 -45.59 19.40 -34.97
C SER A 5 -44.52 20.30 -34.31
N ARG A 6 -44.60 20.38 -32.98
CA ARG A 6 -43.52 20.23 -31.98
C ARG A 6 -42.17 20.94 -32.19
N ARG A 7 -42.00 21.94 -31.33
CA ARG A 7 -40.74 22.40 -30.73
C ARG A 7 -39.81 21.22 -30.37
N CYS A 8 -38.70 21.06 -31.08
CA CYS A 8 -37.53 20.34 -30.56
C CYS A 8 -36.66 21.34 -29.80
N ARG A 9 -36.88 21.44 -28.48
CA ARG A 9 -35.81 21.82 -27.54
C ARG A 9 -34.90 20.61 -27.43
N SER A 10 -33.75 20.66 -28.08
CA SER A 10 -32.61 19.79 -27.79
C SER A 10 -32.11 20.13 -26.38
N LEU A 11 -32.75 19.51 -25.38
CA LEU A 11 -32.17 19.28 -24.08
C LEU A 11 -30.95 18.38 -24.29
N LEU A 12 -29.77 19.00 -24.34
CA LEU A 12 -28.52 18.32 -24.04
C LEU A 12 -28.64 17.82 -22.59
N VAL A 13 -29.11 16.58 -22.48
CA VAL A 13 -28.95 15.74 -21.29
C VAL A 13 -27.46 15.46 -21.19
N VAL A 14 -26.75 16.36 -20.52
CA VAL A 14 -25.44 16.05 -19.95
C VAL A 14 -25.69 14.91 -18.98
N PRO A 15 -25.10 13.72 -19.16
CA PRO A 15 -25.20 12.70 -18.14
C PRO A 15 -24.55 13.26 -16.90
N LEU A 16 -25.38 13.41 -15.87
CA LEU A 16 -25.00 13.63 -14.50
C LEU A 16 -24.06 12.47 -14.16
N VAL A 17 -22.76 12.69 -14.33
CA VAL A 17 -21.72 11.89 -13.70
C VAL A 17 -22.02 12.06 -12.23
N LEU A 18 -22.75 11.10 -11.66
CA LEU A 18 -22.82 10.90 -10.24
C LEU A 18 -21.36 10.77 -9.81
N ALA A 19 -20.85 11.88 -9.30
CA ALA A 19 -19.68 11.93 -8.47
C ALA A 19 -19.79 10.70 -7.56
N GLY A 20 -18.84 9.78 -7.73
CA GLY A 20 -18.58 8.80 -6.69
C GLY A 20 -18.45 9.61 -5.42
N LEU A 21 -19.46 9.46 -4.55
CA LEU A 21 -19.37 9.86 -3.18
C LEU A 21 -18.18 9.08 -2.64
N HIS A 22 -17.00 9.70 -2.72
CA HIS A 22 -15.93 9.48 -1.79
C HIS A 22 -16.51 9.91 -0.46
N VAL A 23 -17.30 9.01 0.14
CA VAL A 23 -17.34 8.90 1.59
C VAL A 23 -15.89 8.62 1.93
N ARG A 24 -15.11 9.68 2.12
CA ARG A 24 -13.90 9.61 2.91
C ARG A 24 -14.42 9.12 4.25
N ALA A 25 -14.31 7.82 4.47
CA ALA A 25 -14.38 7.28 5.82
C ALA A 25 -13.25 8.02 6.54
N ASP A 26 -13.60 9.08 7.26
CA ASP A 26 -12.67 9.80 8.10
C ASP A 26 -12.16 8.78 9.12
N CYS A 27 -10.99 8.21 8.83
CA CYS A 27 -10.31 7.30 9.72
C CYS A 27 -10.11 8.06 11.04
N PRO A 28 -10.57 7.52 12.19
CA PRO A 28 -10.53 8.23 13.47
C PRO A 28 -9.09 8.50 13.99
N GLY A 29 -8.05 8.08 13.26
CA GLY A 29 -6.64 8.25 13.63
C GLY A 29 -5.74 8.88 12.55
N SER A 30 -6.22 9.84 11.76
CA SER A 30 -5.38 10.55 10.77
C SER A 30 -4.06 11.07 11.35
N ALA A 31 -4.02 11.46 12.63
CA ALA A 31 -2.80 11.90 13.30
C ALA A 31 -1.65 10.87 13.38
N ARG A 32 -1.92 9.57 13.16
CA ARG A 32 -0.93 8.49 13.14
C ARG A 32 -0.60 8.00 11.72
N LEU A 33 -1.30 8.52 10.72
CA LEU A 33 -1.09 8.16 9.32
C LEU A 33 0.31 8.57 8.86
N GLU A 34 0.73 9.78 9.21
CA GLU A 34 2.05 10.31 8.90
C GLU A 34 3.15 9.47 9.56
N GLU A 35 2.96 9.04 10.81
CA GLU A 35 3.91 8.17 11.50
C GLU A 35 4.02 6.81 10.79
N ALA A 36 2.91 6.23 10.34
CA ALA A 36 2.90 5.00 9.57
C ALA A 36 3.56 5.17 8.19
N LEU A 37 3.30 6.27 7.48
CA LEU A 37 3.89 6.58 6.17
C LEU A 37 5.41 6.76 6.27
N VAL A 38 5.87 7.49 7.30
CA VAL A 38 7.30 7.68 7.56
C VAL A 38 7.95 6.34 7.88
N LEU A 39 7.33 5.54 8.76
CA LEU A 39 7.84 4.23 9.11
C LEU A 39 7.99 3.36 7.86
N VAL A 40 6.92 3.19 7.08
CA VAL A 40 6.95 2.39 5.84
C VAL A 40 7.98 2.92 4.84
N GLY A 41 8.14 4.24 4.70
CA GLY A 41 9.18 4.81 3.85
C GLY A 41 10.61 4.40 4.23
N THR A 42 10.84 4.06 5.50
CA THR A 42 12.15 3.63 6.02
C THR A 42 12.35 2.12 6.05
N VAL A 43 11.32 1.35 6.41
CA VAL A 43 11.46 -0.10 6.70
C VAL A 43 10.93 -1.02 5.59
N HIS A 44 10.28 -0.48 4.56
CA HIS A 44 9.65 -1.30 3.52
C HIS A 44 10.71 -2.12 2.77
N PRO A 45 10.61 -3.47 2.75
CA PRO A 45 11.69 -4.33 2.25
C PRO A 45 12.01 -4.09 0.78
N VAL A 46 10.99 -3.89 -0.06
CA VAL A 46 11.18 -3.54 -1.49
C VAL A 46 11.88 -2.20 -1.67
N LEU A 47 11.56 -1.18 -0.87
CA LEU A 47 12.21 0.13 -0.98
C LEU A 47 13.67 0.08 -0.52
N ILE A 48 13.97 -0.70 0.53
CA ILE A 48 15.34 -0.94 0.99
C ILE A 48 16.16 -1.63 -0.11
N ALA A 49 15.61 -2.69 -0.72
CA ALA A 49 16.28 -3.42 -1.79
C ALA A 49 16.56 -2.53 -3.01
N GLU A 50 15.56 -1.77 -3.48
CA GLU A 50 15.71 -0.85 -4.62
C GLU A 50 16.65 0.32 -4.28
N GLY A 51 16.62 0.83 -3.05
CA GLY A 51 17.53 1.85 -2.56
C GLY A 51 19.00 1.37 -2.56
N SER A 52 19.24 0.11 -2.19
CA SER A 52 20.56 -0.49 -2.26
C SER A 52 21.07 -0.63 -3.70
N ALA A 53 20.21 -1.07 -4.62
CA ALA A 53 20.55 -1.18 -6.05
C ALA A 53 20.83 0.20 -6.68
N HIS A 54 20.05 1.21 -6.31
CA HIS A 54 20.31 2.59 -6.73
C HIS A 54 21.66 3.09 -6.17
N ALA A 55 21.96 2.82 -4.90
CA ALA A 55 23.21 3.23 -4.28
C ALA A 55 24.43 2.56 -4.95
N GLU A 56 24.30 1.30 -5.37
CA GLU A 56 25.32 0.60 -6.16
C GLU A 56 25.51 1.24 -7.54
N THR A 57 24.42 1.57 -8.22
CA THR A 57 24.47 2.25 -9.53
C THR A 57 25.15 3.62 -9.45
N GLN A 58 25.01 4.34 -8.32
CA GLN A 58 25.74 5.59 -8.09
C GLN A 58 27.24 5.38 -7.82
N LYS A 59 27.62 4.25 -7.22
CA LYS A 59 29.02 3.93 -6.90
C LYS A 59 29.82 3.40 -8.10
N GLN A 60 29.14 2.94 -9.15
CA GLN A 60 29.81 2.51 -10.38
C GLN A 60 30.64 3.67 -10.95
N ARG A 61 31.91 3.37 -11.22
CA ARG A 61 32.87 4.35 -11.73
C ARG A 61 32.66 4.52 -13.23
N ASP A 62 32.60 5.78 -13.67
CA ASP A 62 32.35 6.13 -15.08
C ASP A 62 33.62 6.02 -15.96
N TRP A 63 34.73 5.46 -15.45
CA TRP A 63 35.98 5.32 -16.19
C TRP A 63 36.32 3.85 -16.45
N LYS A 64 37.05 3.60 -17.55
CA LYS A 64 37.52 2.28 -17.94
C LYS A 64 39.04 2.24 -17.86
N ALA A 65 39.61 1.20 -17.26
CA ALA A 65 41.04 0.92 -17.34
C ALA A 65 41.27 -0.39 -18.08
N VAL A 66 42.12 -0.35 -19.08
CA VAL A 66 42.55 -1.52 -19.85
C VAL A 66 44.02 -1.75 -19.54
N LEU A 67 44.32 -2.91 -18.97
CA LEU A 67 45.69 -3.39 -18.79
C LEU A 67 46.03 -4.27 -19.99
N SER A 68 47.01 -3.85 -20.79
CA SER A 68 47.57 -4.67 -21.87
C SER A 68 48.93 -5.21 -21.46
N LEU A 69 49.08 -6.54 -21.54
CA LEU A 69 50.35 -7.24 -21.41
C LEU A 69 50.65 -7.87 -22.76
N GLY A 70 51.77 -7.49 -23.37
CA GLY A 70 52.26 -8.05 -24.61
C GLY A 70 53.70 -8.52 -24.44
N TYR A 71 54.09 -9.54 -25.19
CA TYR A 71 55.47 -10.00 -25.25
C TYR A 71 55.86 -10.02 -26.72
N ASP A 72 56.88 -9.23 -27.08
CA ASP A 72 57.34 -9.13 -28.45
C ASP A 72 58.59 -9.99 -28.64
N THR A 73 58.54 -10.92 -29.60
CA THR A 73 59.64 -11.85 -29.91
C THR A 73 60.39 -11.47 -31.18
N ASN A 74 60.17 -10.28 -31.74
CA ASN A 74 60.83 -9.89 -32.97
C ASN A 74 62.34 -9.73 -32.78
N THR A 75 63.12 -10.48 -33.57
CA THR A 75 64.59 -10.57 -33.49
C THR A 75 65.30 -9.81 -34.62
N THR A 76 64.60 -8.96 -35.37
CA THR A 76 65.21 -8.15 -36.43
C THR A 76 65.97 -6.96 -35.85
N PHE A 77 67.28 -6.96 -36.11
CA PHE A 77 68.36 -6.27 -35.38
C PHE A 77 68.49 -4.74 -35.52
N GLU A 78 67.47 -4.02 -35.95
CA GLU A 78 67.57 -2.56 -36.10
C GLU A 78 66.41 -1.87 -35.35
N THR A 79 66.73 -1.40 -34.14
CA THR A 79 65.96 -0.53 -33.23
C THR A 79 64.90 -1.17 -32.31
N GLY A 80 65.20 -1.16 -31.00
CA GLY A 80 64.21 -1.19 -29.89
C GLY A 80 64.08 -2.53 -29.16
N GLU A 81 64.25 -2.50 -27.84
CA GLU A 81 64.24 -3.64 -26.91
C GLU A 81 63.15 -4.70 -27.18
N ALA A 82 63.57 -5.93 -27.48
CA ALA A 82 62.73 -7.12 -27.38
C ALA A 82 62.52 -7.45 -25.89
N GLY A 83 61.27 -7.54 -25.45
CA GLY A 83 60.93 -7.74 -24.04
C GLY A 83 59.44 -7.65 -23.76
N GLY A 84 59.07 -7.98 -22.51
CA GLY A 84 57.69 -7.83 -22.04
C GLY A 84 57.27 -6.36 -21.99
N ARG A 85 56.10 -6.05 -22.54
CA ARG A 85 55.47 -4.74 -22.49
C ARG A 85 54.21 -4.83 -21.64
N ALA A 86 54.14 -4.03 -20.58
CA ALA A 86 52.91 -3.81 -19.83
C ALA A 86 52.49 -2.35 -19.99
N ALA A 87 51.25 -2.11 -20.40
CA ALA A 87 50.68 -0.77 -20.47
C ALA A 87 49.33 -0.72 -19.76
N LEU A 88 49.13 0.33 -18.97
CA LEU A 88 47.84 0.67 -18.36
C LEU A 88 47.26 1.86 -19.10
N ARG A 89 46.13 1.67 -19.77
CA ARG A 89 45.38 2.75 -20.42
C ARG A 89 44.13 3.06 -19.60
N VAL A 90 44.05 4.27 -19.06
CA VAL A 90 42.86 4.77 -18.36
C VAL A 90 42.10 5.70 -19.30
N GLU A 91 40.85 5.37 -19.59
CA GLU A 91 39.93 6.18 -20.38
C GLU A 91 38.89 6.80 -19.45
N ILE A 92 38.98 8.12 -19.29
CA ILE A 92 38.05 8.93 -18.49
C ILE A 92 37.21 9.75 -19.47
N PRO A 93 35.93 9.41 -19.68
CA PRO A 93 35.07 10.21 -20.54
C PRO A 93 34.82 11.58 -19.91
N LEU A 94 35.06 12.66 -20.66
CA LEU A 94 34.78 14.03 -20.21
C LEU A 94 33.27 14.28 -20.07
N TRP A 95 32.46 13.60 -20.87
CA TRP A 95 31.00 13.66 -20.82
C TRP A 95 30.41 12.33 -21.29
N ASP A 96 29.67 11.63 -20.42
CA ASP A 96 28.95 10.41 -20.77
C ASP A 96 27.44 10.59 -20.58
N ARG A 97 26.75 10.89 -21.69
CA ARG A 97 25.30 11.07 -21.71
C ARG A 97 24.56 9.75 -21.43
N ALA A 98 25.12 8.60 -21.78
CA ALA A 98 24.47 7.31 -21.56
C ALA A 98 24.39 7.01 -20.06
N ASN A 99 25.51 7.16 -19.34
CA ASN A 99 25.55 6.99 -17.88
C ASN A 99 24.67 8.00 -17.15
N GLN A 100 24.61 9.26 -17.61
CA GLN A 100 23.69 10.26 -17.03
C GLN A 100 22.22 9.85 -17.21
N ILE A 101 21.85 9.33 -18.39
CA ILE A 101 20.49 8.84 -18.66
C ILE A 101 20.18 7.61 -17.80
N GLU A 102 21.12 6.69 -17.64
CA GLU A 102 20.93 5.52 -16.77
C GLU A 102 20.76 5.89 -15.31
N LYS A 103 21.59 6.80 -14.78
CA LYS A 103 21.43 7.35 -13.43
C LYS A 103 20.09 8.07 -13.25
N ALA A 104 19.66 8.84 -14.25
CA ALA A 104 18.35 9.49 -14.23
C ALA A 104 17.19 8.49 -14.27
N LYS A 105 17.30 7.42 -15.07
CA LYS A 105 16.31 6.33 -15.11
C LYS A 105 16.24 5.59 -13.78
N ALA A 106 17.39 5.23 -13.18
CA ALA A 106 17.45 4.57 -11.88
C ALA A 106 16.81 5.41 -10.76
N ARG A 107 17.02 6.73 -10.80
CA ARG A 107 16.34 7.66 -9.87
C ARG A 107 14.83 7.69 -10.12
N ALA A 108 14.41 7.78 -11.38
CA ALA A 108 12.99 7.80 -11.73
C ALA A 108 12.28 6.50 -11.32
N THR A 109 12.92 5.33 -11.47
CA THR A 109 12.37 4.05 -11.03
C THR A 109 12.23 3.99 -9.51
N LEU A 110 13.21 4.47 -8.76
CA LEU A 110 13.15 4.51 -7.30
C LEU A 110 12.00 5.40 -6.80
N VAL A 111 11.89 6.63 -7.33
CA VAL A 111 10.78 7.54 -6.97
C VAL A 111 9.42 6.92 -7.34
N ALA A 112 9.30 6.31 -8.52
CA ALA A 112 8.07 5.64 -8.90
C ALA A 112 7.71 4.48 -7.96
N LYS A 113 8.70 3.74 -7.43
CA LYS A 113 8.47 2.67 -6.45
C LYS A 113 8.02 3.23 -5.10
N GLU A 114 8.63 4.31 -4.63
CA GLU A 114 8.22 5.02 -3.40
C GLU A 114 6.77 5.51 -3.51
N ASP A 115 6.43 6.18 -4.61
CA ASP A 115 5.08 6.70 -4.83
C ASP A 115 4.05 5.57 -4.94
N ASN A 116 4.37 4.49 -5.67
CA ASN A 116 3.51 3.32 -5.75
C ASN A 116 3.29 2.67 -4.38
N ALA A 117 4.34 2.57 -3.55
CA ALA A 117 4.23 2.02 -2.20
C ALA A 117 3.34 2.90 -1.31
N ARG A 118 3.48 4.23 -1.39
CA ARG A 118 2.63 5.18 -0.66
C ARG A 118 1.16 5.09 -1.09
N VAL A 119 0.90 5.10 -2.40
CA VAL A 119 -0.47 5.00 -2.94
C VAL A 119 -1.11 3.67 -2.55
N SER A 120 -0.37 2.56 -2.66
CA SER A 120 -0.83 1.23 -2.25
C SER A 120 -1.15 1.18 -0.76
N LEU A 121 -0.28 1.74 0.09
CA LEU A 121 -0.53 1.80 1.53
C LEU A 121 -1.76 2.63 1.87
N LEU A 122 -1.93 3.80 1.24
CA LEU A 122 -3.10 4.65 1.45
C LEU A 122 -4.40 3.95 1.06
N GLY A 123 -4.42 3.23 -0.07
CA GLY A 123 -5.56 2.41 -0.48
C GLY A 123 -5.86 1.29 0.52
N ASP A 124 -4.83 0.60 1.00
CA ASP A 124 -4.97 -0.46 2.00
C ASP A 124 -5.48 0.10 3.34
N ILE A 125 -5.00 1.26 3.79
CA ILE A 125 -5.49 1.94 5.00
C ILE A 125 -6.95 2.36 4.84
N GLN A 126 -7.34 2.87 3.68
CA GLN A 126 -8.74 3.19 3.43
C GLN A 126 -9.64 1.95 3.57
N SER A 127 -9.24 0.82 2.99
CA SER A 127 -9.98 -0.44 3.12
C SER A 127 -10.07 -0.91 4.59
N LEU A 128 -9.00 -0.73 5.37
CA LEU A 128 -9.00 -0.99 6.81
C LEU A 128 -9.99 -0.10 7.55
N CYS A 129 -10.06 1.18 7.23
CA CYS A 129 -10.97 2.11 7.87
C CYS A 129 -12.43 1.78 7.55
N GLU A 130 -12.73 1.45 6.29
CA GLU A 130 -14.06 0.99 5.87
C GLU A 130 -14.47 -0.26 6.67
N LEU A 131 -13.59 -1.27 6.76
CA LEU A 131 -13.86 -2.48 7.54
C LEU A 131 -14.01 -2.18 9.04
N SER A 132 -13.19 -1.28 9.60
CA SER A 132 -13.30 -0.88 11.00
C SER A 132 -14.65 -0.20 11.30
N SER A 133 -15.14 0.63 10.38
CA SER A 133 -16.44 1.29 10.53
C SER A 133 -17.60 0.27 10.50
N GLN A 134 -17.48 -0.78 9.68
CA GLN A 134 -18.44 -1.88 9.63
C GLN A 134 -18.43 -2.69 10.92
N VAL A 135 -17.25 -3.00 11.47
CA VAL A 135 -17.12 -3.68 12.76
C VAL A 135 -17.75 -2.86 13.89
N LYS A 136 -17.51 -1.53 13.92
CA LYS A 136 -18.16 -0.63 14.88
C LYS A 136 -19.69 -0.63 14.73
N ALA A 137 -20.22 -0.63 13.51
CA ALA A 137 -21.66 -0.73 13.26
C ALA A 137 -22.25 -2.09 13.69
N LEU A 138 -21.51 -3.18 13.50
CA LEU A 138 -21.94 -4.50 13.97
C LEU A 138 -21.91 -4.60 15.49
N ASP A 139 -20.93 -3.96 16.15
CA ASP A 139 -20.85 -3.93 17.60
C ASP A 139 -22.03 -3.15 18.21
N THR A 140 -22.45 -2.03 17.62
CA THR A 140 -23.64 -1.31 18.08
C THR A 140 -24.92 -2.12 17.91
N LEU A 141 -25.06 -2.86 16.80
CA LEU A 141 -26.20 -3.77 16.60
C LEU A 141 -26.18 -4.94 17.59
N ARG A 142 -25.01 -5.46 17.92
CA ARG A 142 -24.80 -6.52 18.91
C ARG A 142 -25.19 -6.06 20.32
N LEU A 143 -24.76 -4.87 20.73
CA LEU A 143 -25.18 -4.27 22.00
C LEU A 143 -26.69 -4.03 22.03
N PHE A 144 -27.26 -3.47 20.96
CA PHE A 144 -28.71 -3.25 20.88
C PHE A 144 -29.53 -4.54 20.96
N THR A 145 -29.10 -5.61 20.27
CA THR A 145 -29.80 -6.91 20.31
C THR A 145 -29.68 -7.57 21.67
N ARG A 146 -28.56 -7.38 22.38
CA ARG A 146 -28.42 -7.80 23.77
C ARG A 146 -29.40 -7.07 24.67
N ASP A 147 -29.47 -5.74 24.61
CA ASP A 147 -30.41 -4.95 25.42
C ASP A 147 -31.86 -5.36 25.14
N ARG A 148 -32.19 -5.65 23.87
CA ARG A 148 -33.52 -6.13 23.48
C ARG A 148 -33.86 -7.50 24.07
N LEU A 149 -32.88 -8.41 24.13
CA LEU A 149 -33.04 -9.71 24.78
C LEU A 149 -33.26 -9.54 26.29
N GLU A 150 -32.46 -8.71 26.96
CA GLU A 150 -32.58 -8.42 28.39
C GLU A 150 -33.98 -7.83 28.70
N TYR A 151 -34.43 -6.84 27.93
CA TYR A 151 -35.77 -6.27 28.07
C TYR A 151 -36.90 -7.31 27.87
N ARG A 152 -36.76 -8.21 26.88
CA ARG A 152 -37.79 -9.25 26.65
C ARG A 152 -37.78 -10.31 27.75
N GLN A 153 -36.62 -10.64 28.32
CA GLN A 153 -36.53 -11.50 29.50
C GLN A 153 -37.31 -10.91 30.68
N GLU A 154 -37.13 -9.62 30.98
CA GLU A 154 -37.87 -8.95 32.05
C GLU A 154 -39.40 -9.03 31.82
N ARG A 155 -39.87 -8.79 30.61
CA ARG A 155 -41.30 -8.91 30.29
C ARG A 155 -41.86 -10.31 30.49
N VAL A 156 -41.09 -11.34 30.13
CA VAL A 156 -41.47 -12.74 30.38
C VAL A 156 -41.51 -13.03 31.88
N THR A 157 -40.53 -12.55 32.65
CA THR A 157 -40.54 -12.74 34.13
C THR A 157 -41.72 -12.05 34.81
N GLN A 158 -42.20 -10.95 34.24
CA GLN A 158 -43.42 -10.24 34.69
C GLN A 158 -44.72 -10.90 34.19
N GLY A 159 -44.62 -11.97 33.39
CA GLY A 159 -45.78 -12.68 32.83
C GLY A 159 -46.49 -11.93 31.70
N LEU A 160 -45.86 -10.89 31.14
CA LEU A 160 -46.45 -10.07 30.06
C LEU A 160 -46.35 -10.74 28.69
N ASP A 161 -45.29 -11.53 28.47
CA ASP A 161 -45.02 -12.23 27.21
C ASP A 161 -44.80 -13.73 27.46
N PRO A 162 -45.10 -14.62 26.49
CA PRO A 162 -44.80 -16.04 26.60
C PRO A 162 -43.29 -16.29 26.50
N ALA A 163 -42.80 -17.31 27.22
CA ALA A 163 -41.38 -17.69 27.22
C ALA A 163 -40.84 -18.04 25.83
N GLU A 164 -41.68 -18.57 24.94
CA GLU A 164 -41.30 -18.92 23.56
C GLU A 164 -40.85 -17.70 22.73
N SER A 165 -41.30 -16.49 23.11
CA SER A 165 -40.87 -15.24 22.46
C SER A 165 -39.37 -14.96 22.61
N LEU A 166 -38.70 -15.56 23.61
CA LEU A 166 -37.27 -15.41 23.85
C LEU A 166 -36.41 -16.10 22.79
N TRP A 167 -36.91 -17.18 22.16
CA TRP A 167 -36.14 -17.92 21.16
C TRP A 167 -35.73 -17.05 19.98
N ARG A 168 -36.67 -16.26 19.46
CA ARG A 168 -36.39 -15.35 18.33
C ARG A 168 -35.34 -14.29 18.69
N GLU A 169 -35.38 -13.78 19.92
CA GLU A 169 -34.40 -12.79 20.38
C GLU A 169 -33.03 -13.40 20.58
N ALA A 170 -32.97 -14.57 21.22
CA ALA A 170 -31.72 -15.31 21.44
C ALA A 170 -31.04 -15.66 20.11
N GLU A 171 -31.79 -16.15 19.11
CA GLU A 171 -31.26 -16.39 17.78
C GLU A 171 -30.70 -15.12 17.13
N SER A 172 -31.40 -13.99 17.28
CA SER A 172 -30.95 -12.72 16.71
C SER A 172 -29.66 -12.20 17.34
N MET A 173 -29.52 -12.34 18.67
CA MET A 173 -28.32 -11.99 19.41
C MET A 173 -27.15 -12.89 19.00
N GLN A 174 -27.39 -14.20 18.90
CA GLN A 174 -26.38 -15.16 18.47
C GLN A 174 -25.88 -14.86 17.05
N ARG A 175 -26.77 -14.51 16.11
CA ARG A 175 -26.38 -14.09 14.76
C ARG A 175 -25.56 -12.81 14.77
N ALA A 176 -25.99 -11.79 15.51
CA ALA A 176 -25.26 -10.53 15.64
C ALA A 176 -23.85 -10.73 16.24
N GLU A 177 -23.72 -11.59 17.25
CA GLU A 177 -22.43 -11.95 17.85
C GLU A 177 -21.52 -12.66 16.83
N HIS A 178 -22.03 -13.64 16.09
CA HIS A 178 -21.24 -14.34 15.08
C HIS A 178 -20.79 -13.44 13.93
N ASP A 179 -21.65 -12.53 13.47
CA ASP A 179 -21.31 -11.59 12.40
C ASP A 179 -20.26 -10.58 12.88
N TRP A 180 -20.40 -10.05 14.10
CA TRP A 180 -19.38 -9.19 14.71
C TRP A 180 -18.03 -9.90 14.88
N GLN A 181 -18.02 -11.12 15.43
CA GLN A 181 -16.79 -11.90 15.60
C GLN A 181 -16.10 -12.18 14.26
N ARG A 182 -16.88 -12.50 13.22
CA ARG A 182 -16.35 -12.76 11.88
C ARG A 182 -15.66 -11.53 11.29
N GLU A 183 -16.31 -10.37 11.33
CA GLU A 183 -15.74 -9.14 10.76
C GLU A 183 -14.61 -8.57 11.62
N SER A 184 -14.70 -8.68 12.95
CA SER A 184 -13.60 -8.32 13.86
C SER A 184 -12.35 -9.17 13.58
N GLY A 185 -12.52 -10.49 13.41
CA GLY A 185 -11.41 -11.38 13.07
C GLY A 185 -10.77 -11.04 11.72
N LYS A 186 -11.58 -10.66 10.72
CA LYS A 186 -11.07 -10.19 9.42
C LYS A 186 -10.28 -8.89 9.55
N LEU A 187 -10.75 -7.94 10.38
CA LEU A 187 -10.05 -6.69 10.63
C LEU A 187 -8.67 -6.94 11.24
N ASP A 188 -8.59 -7.81 12.24
CA ASP A 188 -7.31 -8.16 12.89
C ASP A 188 -6.36 -8.91 11.94
N ALA A 189 -6.89 -9.84 11.15
CA ALA A 189 -6.12 -10.52 10.13
C ALA A 189 -5.57 -9.55 9.06
N LEU A 190 -6.37 -8.58 8.64
CA LEU A 190 -5.97 -7.56 7.66
C LEU A 190 -4.90 -6.63 8.23
N ARG A 191 -5.07 -6.15 9.47
CA ARG A 191 -4.05 -5.35 10.20
C ARG A 191 -2.70 -6.09 10.24
N LEU A 192 -2.70 -7.37 10.61
CA LEU A 192 -1.48 -8.18 10.68
C LEU A 192 -0.86 -8.39 9.29
N THR A 193 -1.68 -8.68 8.28
CA THR A 193 -1.21 -8.92 6.91
C THR A 193 -0.54 -7.68 6.33
N LEU A 194 -1.16 -6.51 6.49
CA LEU A 194 -0.60 -5.24 6.04
C LEU A 194 0.65 -4.86 6.83
N ALA A 195 0.64 -5.06 8.14
CA ALA A 195 1.81 -4.85 8.98
C ALA A 195 3.02 -5.66 8.51
N ARG A 196 2.84 -6.94 8.18
CA ARG A 196 3.91 -7.81 7.65
C ARG A 196 4.34 -7.43 6.24
N ARG A 197 3.40 -7.03 5.39
CA ARG A 197 3.68 -6.64 4.00
C ARG A 197 4.55 -5.39 3.92
N TYR A 198 4.24 -4.38 4.74
CA TYR A 198 4.88 -3.07 4.65
C TYR A 198 5.95 -2.82 5.73
N GLY A 199 5.83 -3.45 6.90
CA GLY A 199 6.63 -3.11 8.08
C GLY A 199 8.00 -3.77 8.17
N GLY A 200 8.30 -4.77 7.33
CA GLY A 200 9.60 -5.44 7.36
C GLY A 200 9.94 -5.98 8.76
N GLU A 201 11.08 -5.55 9.31
CA GLU A 201 11.50 -5.89 10.68
C GLU A 201 10.68 -5.17 11.77
N GLU A 202 10.15 -3.97 11.48
CA GLU A 202 9.31 -3.17 12.40
C GLU A 202 7.81 -3.43 12.22
N TRP A 203 7.42 -4.61 11.70
CA TRP A 203 6.02 -4.96 11.47
C TRP A 203 5.15 -4.87 12.73
N SER A 204 5.69 -5.19 13.90
CA SER A 204 4.94 -5.10 15.18
C SER A 204 4.59 -3.65 15.55
N ARG A 205 5.52 -2.72 15.30
CA ARG A 205 5.29 -1.28 15.50
C ARG A 205 4.24 -0.76 14.52
N LEU A 206 4.33 -1.16 13.25
CA LEU A 206 3.32 -0.80 12.25
C LEU A 206 1.94 -1.36 12.63
N GLN A 207 1.86 -2.60 13.12
CA GLN A 207 0.61 -3.18 13.58
C GLN A 207 -0.02 -2.38 14.74
N ALA A 208 0.79 -1.93 15.71
CA ALA A 208 0.32 -1.11 16.81
C ALA A 208 -0.26 0.22 16.31
N LEU A 209 0.39 0.86 15.33
CA LEU A 209 -0.11 2.08 14.68
C LEU A 209 -1.44 1.82 13.94
N LEU A 210 -1.50 0.76 13.12
CA LEU A 210 -2.72 0.38 12.39
C LEU A 210 -3.89 0.11 13.36
N THR A 211 -3.61 -0.56 14.48
CA THR A 211 -4.60 -0.84 15.52
C THR A 211 -5.08 0.45 16.19
N ALA A 212 -4.16 1.34 16.56
CA ALA A 212 -4.50 2.64 17.15
C ALA A 212 -5.34 3.53 16.22
N MET A 213 -5.17 3.44 14.90
CA MET A 213 -5.96 4.20 13.93
C MET A 213 -7.38 3.67 13.72
N THR A 214 -7.60 2.38 13.97
CA THR A 214 -8.85 1.68 13.58
C THR A 214 -9.68 1.22 14.78
N ASN A 215 -9.21 1.46 16.01
CA ASN A 215 -9.99 1.27 17.22
C ASN A 215 -10.92 2.46 17.51
#